data_AF-A0A233S034-F1
#
_entry.id   AF-A0A233S034-F1
#
_cell.length_a   1.000
_cell.length_b   1.000
_cell.length_c   1.000
_cell.angle_alpha   90.00
_cell.angle_beta   90.00
_cell.angle_gamma   90.00
#
_symmetry.space_group_name_H-M   'P 1'
#
loop_
_entity.id
_entity.type
_entity.pdbx_description
1 polymer ?
#
loop_
_entity_poly.entity_id
_entity_poly.type
_entity_poly.pdbx_seq_one_letter_code
_entity_poly.pdbx_strand_id
1 'polypeptide(L)'
;MAAEVSGTFEYRITHIVTQEGGHNHTRTIALTNDDAGRLERFEQRRNEAHATCDHCGARLLVTLPSFAEVRGERRRHGLLWKVCAPATVLSGYGFFHVTRTATSTGYGPEMAFVVTVAATLFFAYRTLISGLLSRSNGGPDVTRVDCRERGNVRHGWTYVTAIEDS
;
A
#
# COMPACT_ATOMS: atom_id res chain seq x y z
N MET A 1 21.63 4.99 -4.08
CA MET A 1 21.17 4.05 -5.11
C MET A 1 20.66 2.82 -4.38
N ALA A 2 19.37 2.54 -4.41
CA ALA A 2 18.83 1.34 -3.77
C ALA A 2 19.23 0.14 -4.65
N ALA A 3 19.91 -0.84 -4.07
CA ALA A 3 20.27 -2.07 -4.75
C ALA A 3 19.02 -2.63 -5.47
N GLU A 4 19.13 -2.84 -6.78
CA GLU A 4 18.15 -3.64 -7.49
C GLU A 4 18.22 -5.03 -6.87
N VAL A 5 17.18 -5.39 -6.12
CA VAL A 5 17.02 -6.76 -5.61
C VAL A 5 16.66 -7.61 -6.82
N SER A 6 17.67 -7.95 -7.63
CA SER A 6 17.66 -9.13 -8.52
C SER A 6 17.64 -10.35 -7.61
N GLY A 7 16.45 -10.60 -7.09
CA GLY A 7 16.22 -11.68 -6.15
C GLY A 7 15.04 -12.42 -6.68
N THR A 8 15.20 -13.72 -6.87
CA THR A 8 14.03 -14.55 -6.94
C THR A 8 13.23 -14.35 -5.64
N PHE A 9 11.95 -14.03 -5.77
CA PHE A 9 11.04 -13.77 -4.66
C PHE A 9 10.40 -15.07 -4.23
N GLU A 10 10.70 -15.48 -3.01
CA GLU A 10 10.03 -16.60 -2.37
C GLU A 10 8.86 -16.08 -1.53
N TYR A 11 7.69 -16.67 -1.73
CA TYR A 11 6.44 -16.25 -1.10
C TYR A 11 5.66 -17.46 -0.62
N ARG A 12 4.90 -17.28 0.46
CA ARG A 12 3.86 -18.22 0.87
C ARG A 12 2.52 -17.54 0.79
N ILE A 13 1.51 -18.26 0.29
CA ILE A 13 0.13 -17.76 0.27
C ILE A 13 -0.37 -17.72 1.70
N THR A 14 -0.97 -16.59 2.09
CA THR A 14 -1.64 -16.43 3.38
C THR A 14 -3.14 -16.40 3.17
N HIS A 15 -3.84 -17.35 3.77
CA HIS A 15 -5.27 -17.40 3.88
C HIS A 15 -5.72 -16.66 5.14
N ILE A 16 -6.51 -15.60 4.97
CA ILE A 16 -6.97 -14.73 6.05
C ILE A 16 -8.48 -14.87 6.15
N VAL A 17 -8.95 -15.36 7.30
CA VAL A 17 -10.38 -15.43 7.62
C VAL A 17 -10.69 -14.40 8.68
N THR A 18 -11.63 -13.51 8.37
CA THR A 18 -12.19 -12.58 9.34
C THR A 18 -13.52 -13.13 9.81
N GLN A 19 -13.61 -13.47 11.10
CA GLN A 19 -14.84 -13.96 11.70
C GLN A 19 -15.38 -12.93 12.70
N GLU A 20 -16.66 -12.60 12.56
CA GLU A 20 -17.39 -11.86 13.60
C GLU A 20 -17.67 -12.80 14.77
N GLY A 21 -17.11 -12.49 15.93
CA GLY A 21 -17.42 -13.16 17.19
C GLY A 21 -18.61 -12.50 17.89
N GLY A 22 -19.26 -13.24 18.78
CA GLY A 22 -20.28 -12.67 19.67
C GLY A 22 -19.67 -11.56 20.55
N HIS A 23 -20.38 -10.43 20.67
CA HIS A 23 -19.96 -9.19 21.36
C HIS A 23 -18.93 -8.31 20.62
N ASN A 24 -19.22 -7.91 19.37
CA ASN A 24 -18.45 -6.90 18.61
C ASN A 24 -16.94 -7.17 18.45
N HIS A 25 -16.49 -8.40 18.69
CA HIS A 25 -15.09 -8.79 18.53
C HIS A 25 -14.89 -9.46 17.19
N THR A 26 -14.08 -8.86 16.32
CA THR A 26 -13.61 -9.47 15.09
C THR A 26 -12.35 -10.29 15.38
N ARG A 27 -12.36 -11.58 15.04
CA ARG A 27 -11.17 -12.44 15.10
C ARG A 27 -10.65 -12.63 13.69
N THR A 28 -9.38 -12.31 13.49
CA THR A 28 -8.67 -12.56 12.24
C THR A 28 -7.75 -13.76 12.43
N ILE A 29 -7.91 -14.79 11.60
CA ILE A 29 -7.02 -15.96 11.58
C ILE A 29 -6.26 -15.91 10.27
N ALA A 30 -4.93 -15.96 10.34
CA ALA A 30 -4.05 -16.06 9.18
C ALA A 30 -3.39 -17.44 9.19
N LEU A 31 -3.60 -18.21 8.11
CA LEU A 31 -2.97 -19.51 7.88
C LEU A 31 -2.11 -19.40 6.62
N THR A 32 -0.90 -19.94 6.64
CA THR A 32 -0.01 -19.93 5.48
C THR A 32 0.04 -21.31 4.86
N ASN A 33 0.03 -21.39 3.53
CA ASN A 33 0.34 -22.62 2.81
C ASN A 33 1.70 -23.17 3.28
N ASP A 34 1.83 -24.49 3.25
CA ASP A 34 3.06 -25.19 3.63
C ASP A 34 4.14 -24.98 2.56
N ASP A 35 3.74 -25.06 1.30
CA ASP A 35 4.63 -24.89 0.16
C ASP A 35 4.95 -23.41 -0.11
N ALA A 36 6.23 -23.14 -0.31
CA ALA A 36 6.72 -21.86 -0.78
C ALA A 36 6.73 -21.82 -2.32
N GLY A 37 6.13 -20.77 -2.88
CA GLY A 37 6.24 -20.43 -4.30
C GLY A 37 7.44 -19.54 -4.56
N ARG A 38 7.97 -19.59 -5.79
CA ARG A 38 9.13 -18.79 -6.19
C ARG A 38 8.86 -18.08 -7.51
N LEU A 39 9.03 -16.75 -7.54
CA LEU A 39 8.85 -15.90 -8.71
C LEU A 39 10.11 -15.10 -8.99
N GLU A 40 10.61 -15.14 -10.21
CA GLU A 40 11.70 -14.27 -10.62
C GLU A 40 11.17 -12.91 -11.10
N ARG A 41 11.79 -11.81 -10.66
CA ARG A 41 11.46 -10.49 -11.20
C ARG A 41 12.21 -10.25 -12.49
N PHE A 42 11.48 -10.03 -13.58
CA PHE A 42 12.06 -9.66 -14.86
C PHE A 42 12.19 -8.13 -15.03
N GLU A 43 13.04 -7.72 -15.96
CA GLU A 43 13.30 -6.30 -16.26
C GLU A 43 12.07 -5.58 -16.81
N GLN A 44 11.42 -6.14 -17.83
CA GLN A 44 10.35 -5.45 -18.58
C GLN A 44 8.98 -6.12 -18.49
N ARG A 45 8.91 -7.41 -18.16
CA ARG A 45 7.65 -8.16 -18.12
C ARG A 45 7.25 -8.51 -16.70
N ARG A 46 5.95 -8.55 -16.42
CA ARG A 46 5.42 -9.14 -15.19
C ARG A 46 5.69 -10.64 -15.20
N ASN A 47 5.89 -11.20 -14.01
CA ASN A 47 5.92 -12.64 -13.83
C ASN A 47 4.64 -13.07 -13.12
N GLU A 48 3.98 -14.09 -13.62
CA GLU A 48 2.69 -14.55 -13.12
C GLU A 48 2.77 -16.03 -12.83
N ALA A 49 2.24 -16.44 -11.69
CA ALA A 49 2.12 -17.84 -11.30
C ALA A 49 0.71 -18.12 -10.80
N HIS A 50 0.14 -19.22 -11.29
CA HIS A 50 -1.08 -19.76 -10.70
C HIS A 50 -0.71 -20.58 -9.47
N ALA A 51 -1.44 -20.34 -8.39
CA ALA A 51 -1.27 -21.04 -7.14
C ALA A 51 -2.64 -21.39 -6.55
N THR A 52 -2.66 -22.37 -5.64
CA THR A 52 -3.90 -22.81 -4.99
C THR A 52 -3.76 -22.64 -3.49
N CYS A 53 -4.81 -22.15 -2.83
CA CYS A 53 -4.82 -22.07 -1.37
C CYS A 53 -5.12 -23.46 -0.77
N ASP A 54 -4.24 -23.95 0.11
CA ASP A 54 -4.36 -25.30 0.69
C ASP A 54 -5.56 -25.40 1.64
N HIS A 55 -5.95 -24.28 2.26
CA HIS A 55 -7.01 -24.24 3.26
C HIS A 55 -8.42 -24.15 2.68
N CYS A 56 -8.58 -23.63 1.45
CA CYS A 56 -9.91 -23.44 0.87
C CYS A 56 -10.05 -23.85 -0.60
N GLY A 57 -8.97 -24.32 -1.22
CA GLY A 57 -8.94 -24.75 -2.63
C GLY A 57 -9.10 -23.63 -3.64
N ALA A 58 -8.95 -22.37 -3.23
CA ALA A 58 -9.11 -21.21 -4.12
C ALA A 58 -7.99 -21.14 -5.15
N ARG A 59 -8.32 -20.86 -6.42
CA ARG A 59 -7.31 -20.56 -7.44
C ARG A 59 -6.93 -19.09 -7.36
N LEU A 60 -5.64 -18.87 -7.23
CA LEU A 60 -5.01 -17.56 -7.06
C LEU A 60 -4.05 -17.31 -8.21
N LEU A 61 -3.96 -16.05 -8.62
CA LEU A 61 -2.95 -15.54 -9.54
C LEU A 61 -2.02 -14.65 -8.73
N VAL A 62 -0.77 -15.09 -8.64
CA VAL A 62 0.31 -14.36 -7.99
C VAL A 62 1.07 -13.61 -9.06
N THR A 63 1.06 -12.29 -8.99
CA THR A 63 1.70 -11.42 -10.00
C THR A 63 2.85 -10.65 -9.38
N LEU A 64 4.02 -10.69 -9.98
CA LEU A 64 5.19 -9.93 -9.54
C LEU A 64 5.47 -8.82 -10.58
N PRO A 65 5.41 -7.54 -10.19
CA PRO A 65 5.68 -6.44 -11.10
C PRO A 65 7.13 -6.44 -11.58
N SER A 66 7.34 -5.97 -12.81
CA SER A 66 8.68 -5.89 -13.41
C SER A 66 9.51 -4.78 -12.78
N PHE A 67 10.84 -4.80 -12.96
CA PHE A 67 11.69 -3.69 -12.52
C PHE A 67 11.29 -2.37 -13.19
N ALA A 68 10.94 -2.38 -14.47
CA ALA A 68 10.49 -1.19 -15.19
C ALA A 68 9.22 -0.59 -14.54
N GLU A 69 8.26 -1.42 -14.13
CA GLU A 69 7.04 -0.97 -13.47
C GLU A 69 7.32 -0.39 -12.09
N VAL A 70 8.12 -1.09 -11.27
CA VAL A 70 8.51 -0.61 -9.94
C VAL A 70 9.30 0.70 -10.05
N ARG A 71 10.22 0.83 -11.01
CA ARG A 71 10.94 2.09 -11.28
C ARG A 71 9.97 3.18 -11.75
N GLY A 72 8.99 2.85 -12.59
CA GLY A 72 7.96 3.77 -13.08
C GLY A 72 7.10 4.33 -11.95
N GLU A 73 6.61 3.46 -11.06
CA GLU A 73 5.87 3.86 -9.87
C GLU A 73 6.72 4.69 -8.91
N ARG A 74 7.94 4.25 -8.61
CA ARG A 74 8.87 5.05 -7.79
C ARG A 74 9.12 6.44 -8.36
N ARG A 75 9.25 6.57 -9.69
CA ARG A 75 9.38 7.88 -10.36
C ARG A 75 8.12 8.73 -10.17
N ARG A 76 6.93 8.15 -10.34
CA ARG A 76 5.65 8.84 -10.12
C ARG A 76 5.50 9.29 -8.66
N HIS A 77 5.83 8.43 -7.70
CA HIS A 77 5.83 8.76 -6.27
C HIS A 77 6.87 9.84 -5.93
N GLY A 78 8.06 9.75 -6.51
CA GLY A 78 9.10 10.77 -6.34
C GLY A 78 8.67 12.14 -6.88
N LEU A 79 7.95 12.18 -8.00
CA LEU A 79 7.38 13.42 -8.54
C LEU A 79 6.26 13.96 -7.65
N LEU A 80 5.33 13.10 -7.21
CA LEU A 80 4.26 13.50 -6.30
C LEU A 80 4.83 14.02 -4.98
N TRP A 81 5.87 13.40 -4.44
CA TRP A 81 6.54 13.87 -3.23
C TRP A 81 7.15 15.27 -3.43
N LYS A 82 7.83 15.51 -4.54
CA LYS A 82 8.43 16.82 -4.87
C LYS A 82 7.41 17.94 -5.01
N VAL A 83 6.16 17.64 -5.37
CA VAL A 83 5.10 18.65 -5.52
C VAL A 83 4.25 18.77 -4.25
N CYS A 84 3.79 17.64 -3.71
CA CYS A 84 2.87 17.62 -2.58
C CYS A 84 3.56 17.97 -1.25
N ALA A 85 4.82 17.59 -1.03
CA ALA A 85 5.53 17.93 0.21
C ALA A 85 5.71 19.45 0.38
N PRO A 86 6.27 20.21 -0.60
CA PRO A 86 6.37 21.66 -0.46
C PRO A 86 5.00 22.34 -0.47
N ALA A 87 4.02 21.84 -1.25
CA ALA A 87 2.66 22.37 -1.19
C ALA A 87 2.01 22.20 0.19
N THR A 88 2.30 21.09 0.89
CA THR A 88 1.87 20.86 2.28
C THR A 88 2.51 21.88 3.22
N VAL A 89 3.82 22.14 3.08
CA VAL A 89 4.54 23.14 3.88
C VAL A 89 3.99 24.55 3.64
N LEU A 90 3.78 24.93 2.38
CA LEU A 90 3.21 26.23 2.02
C LEU A 90 1.78 26.40 2.51
N SER A 91 0.95 25.35 2.41
CA SER A 91 -0.44 25.37 2.90
C SER A 91 -0.49 25.46 4.43
N GLY A 92 0.37 24.71 5.12
CA GLY A 92 0.52 24.79 6.57
C GLY A 92 1.02 26.16 7.06
N TYR A 93 1.95 26.77 6.32
CA TYR A 93 2.41 28.14 6.60
C TYR A 93 1.28 29.17 6.39
N GLY A 94 0.51 29.04 5.29
CA GLY A 94 -0.67 29.87 5.05
C GLY A 94 -1.72 29.73 6.13
N PHE A 95 -1.99 28.51 6.60
CA PHE A 95 -2.89 28.24 7.73
C PHE A 95 -2.41 28.90 9.04
N PHE A 96 -1.12 28.80 9.37
CA PHE A 96 -0.53 29.49 10.51
C PHE A 96 -0.67 31.02 10.40
N HIS A 97 -0.48 31.55 9.19
CA HIS A 97 -0.64 32.98 8.96
C HIS A 97 -2.09 33.44 9.13
N VAL A 98 -3.06 32.71 8.55
CA VAL A 98 -4.50 33.00 8.69
C VAL A 98 -4.94 32.95 10.14
N THR A 99 -4.54 31.93 10.90
CA THR A 99 -4.86 31.82 12.35
C THR A 99 -4.27 32.96 13.17
N ARG A 100 -3.05 33.41 12.84
CA ARG A 100 -2.41 34.54 13.52
C ARG A 100 -3.06 35.89 13.18
N THR A 101 -3.58 36.07 11.96
CA THR A 101 -4.21 37.33 11.53
C THR A 101 -5.73 37.39 11.79
N ALA A 102 -6.38 36.25 12.05
CA ALA A 102 -7.82 36.16 12.28
C ALA A 102 -8.30 36.83 13.58
N THR A 103 -7.40 37.30 14.45
CA THR A 103 -7.76 38.06 15.67
C THR A 103 -8.29 39.46 15.40
N SER A 104 -8.24 39.96 14.16
CA SER A 104 -8.79 41.26 13.80
C SER A 104 -9.65 41.19 12.52
N THR A 105 -10.94 41.49 12.68
CA THR A 105 -11.94 41.91 11.67
C THR A 105 -12.57 40.85 10.74
N GLY A 106 -13.85 40.55 11.02
CA GLY A 106 -15.01 40.36 10.12
C GLY A 106 -15.02 39.21 9.10
N TYR A 107 -16.10 38.40 9.06
CA TYR A 107 -16.56 37.29 8.16
C TYR A 107 -15.79 36.84 6.88
N GLY A 108 -14.83 37.59 6.31
CA GLY A 108 -13.91 37.13 5.26
C GLY A 108 -12.83 36.08 5.65
N PRO A 109 -12.34 35.96 6.91
CA PRO A 109 -11.26 35.04 7.25
C PRO A 109 -11.74 33.59 7.44
N GLU A 110 -13.04 33.35 7.62
CA GLU A 110 -13.58 31.99 7.81
C GLU A 110 -13.48 31.14 6.54
N MET A 111 -13.84 31.71 5.37
CA MET A 111 -13.70 31.01 4.09
C MET A 111 -12.23 30.75 3.73
N ALA A 112 -11.34 31.71 4.02
CA ALA A 112 -9.90 31.54 3.84
C ALA A 112 -9.32 30.45 4.76
N PHE A 113 -9.83 30.36 5.99
CA PHE A 113 -9.49 29.30 6.94
C PHE A 113 -9.95 27.93 6.45
N VAL A 114 -11.20 27.77 6.01
CA VAL A 114 -11.71 26.51 5.47
C VAL A 114 -10.93 26.05 4.24
N VAL A 115 -10.62 26.96 3.32
CA VAL A 115 -9.83 26.66 2.10
C VAL A 115 -8.41 26.23 2.46
N THR A 116 -7.74 26.91 3.40
CA THR A 116 -6.38 26.56 3.81
C THR A 116 -6.33 25.22 4.57
N VAL A 117 -7.31 24.93 5.43
CA VAL A 117 -7.45 23.61 6.09
C VAL A 117 -7.65 22.50 5.06
N ALA A 118 -8.60 22.67 4.14
CA ALA A 118 -8.89 21.68 3.12
C ALA A 118 -7.68 21.41 2.21
N ALA A 119 -6.99 22.46 1.76
CA ALA A 119 -5.76 22.33 0.98
C ALA A 119 -4.66 21.61 1.76
N THR A 120 -4.44 21.98 3.03
CA THR A 120 -3.41 21.35 3.88
C THR A 120 -3.68 19.87 4.08
N LEU A 121 -4.93 19.50 4.42
CA LEU A 121 -5.33 18.09 4.57
C LEU A 121 -5.19 17.31 3.27
N PHE A 122 -5.59 17.91 2.14
CA PHE A 122 -5.46 17.27 0.83
C PHE A 122 -4.00 16.98 0.48
N PHE A 123 -3.11 17.97 0.61
CA PHE A 123 -1.69 17.79 0.31
C PHE A 123 -0.99 16.87 1.30
N ALA A 124 -1.33 16.95 2.59
CA ALA A 124 -0.80 16.04 3.61
C ALA A 124 -1.21 14.59 3.31
N TYR A 125 -2.49 14.35 2.99
CA TYR A 125 -2.99 13.02 2.62
C TYR A 125 -2.27 12.46 1.40
N ARG A 126 -2.11 13.26 0.33
CA ARG A 126 -1.38 12.85 -0.89
C ARG A 126 0.08 12.56 -0.62
N THR A 127 0.73 13.35 0.23
CA THR A 127 2.12 13.15 0.66
C THR A 127 2.25 11.84 1.43
N LEU A 128 1.35 11.59 2.39
CA LEU A 128 1.35 10.40 3.23
C LEU A 128 1.08 9.12 2.42
N ILE A 129 0.13 9.15 1.49
CA ILE A 129 -0.11 8.06 0.53
C ILE A 129 1.12 7.80 -0.34
N SER A 130 1.73 8.85 -0.88
CA SER A 130 2.93 8.69 -1.71
C SER A 130 4.09 8.08 -0.92
N GLY A 131 4.24 8.46 0.35
CA GLY A 131 5.21 7.88 1.28
C GLY A 131 4.94 6.41 1.58
N LEU A 132 3.70 6.05 1.91
CA LEU A 132 3.30 4.66 2.18
C LEU A 132 3.50 3.76 0.95
N LEU A 133 3.07 4.19 -0.23
CA LEU A 133 3.20 3.43 -1.48
C LEU A 133 4.66 3.33 -1.96
N SER A 134 5.52 4.28 -1.57
CA SER A 134 6.96 4.15 -1.85
C SER A 134 7.64 3.05 -1.03
N ARG A 135 7.02 2.64 0.10
CA ARG A 135 7.56 1.66 1.05
C ARG A 135 7.14 0.22 0.70
N SER A 136 6.01 0.03 0.04
CA SER A 136 5.60 -1.26 -0.53
C SER A 136 6.41 -1.54 -1.79
N ASN A 137 7.64 -2.03 -1.62
CA ASN A 137 8.58 -2.32 -2.71
C ASN A 137 8.12 -3.52 -3.58
N GLY A 138 7.07 -3.32 -4.38
CA GLY A 138 6.72 -4.17 -5.53
C GLY A 138 6.63 -5.67 -5.24
N GLY A 139 6.29 -6.07 -4.01
CA GLY A 139 6.09 -7.47 -3.67
C GLY A 139 5.03 -8.11 -4.58
N PRO A 140 4.92 -9.45 -4.60
CA PRO A 140 3.89 -10.09 -5.39
C PRO A 140 2.51 -9.55 -4.99
N ASP A 141 1.56 -9.53 -5.91
CA ASP A 141 0.16 -9.27 -5.63
C ASP A 141 -0.61 -10.57 -5.82
N VAL A 142 -1.55 -10.86 -4.93
CA VAL A 142 -2.30 -12.11 -4.92
C VAL A 142 -3.76 -11.80 -5.18
N THR A 143 -4.21 -12.19 -6.37
CA THR A 143 -5.59 -12.00 -6.78
C THR A 143 -6.31 -13.34 -6.88
N ARG A 144 -7.55 -13.38 -6.41
CA ARG A 144 -8.39 -14.57 -6.57
C ARG A 144 -8.95 -14.59 -7.99
N VAL A 145 -8.81 -15.73 -8.67
CA VAL A 145 -9.27 -15.91 -10.06
C VAL A 145 -10.60 -16.66 -10.14
N ASP A 146 -10.99 -17.35 -9.07
CA ASP A 146 -12.29 -18.01 -9.04
C ASP A 146 -13.44 -16.99 -9.05
N CYS A 147 -14.47 -17.23 -9.87
CA CYS A 147 -15.70 -16.41 -9.91
C CYS A 147 -16.56 -16.47 -8.63
N ARG A 148 -16.08 -17.12 -7.56
CA ARG A 148 -16.82 -17.33 -6.33
C ARG A 148 -16.16 -16.57 -5.19
N GLU A 149 -16.63 -15.36 -4.92
CA GLU A 149 -16.25 -14.63 -3.71
C GLU A 149 -16.88 -15.27 -2.47
N ARG A 150 -16.06 -15.57 -1.46
CA ARG A 150 -16.52 -15.88 -0.11
C ARG A 150 -16.23 -14.66 0.75
N GLY A 151 -17.25 -13.87 1.08
CA GLY A 151 -17.11 -12.50 1.61
C GLY A 151 -16.21 -12.32 2.84
N ASN A 152 -16.02 -13.37 3.64
CA ASN A 152 -15.22 -13.31 4.88
C ASN A 152 -13.78 -13.80 4.72
N VAL A 153 -13.38 -14.15 3.50
CA VAL A 153 -12.07 -14.75 3.21
C VAL A 153 -11.27 -13.83 2.31
N ARG A 154 -10.06 -13.52 2.76
CA ARG A 154 -9.05 -12.78 1.99
C ARG A 154 -7.83 -13.66 1.78
N HIS A 155 -7.11 -13.39 0.70
CA HIS A 155 -5.82 -14.02 0.41
C HIS A 155 -4.77 -12.94 0.33
N GLY A 156 -3.60 -13.24 0.84
CA GLY A 156 -2.42 -12.41 0.73
C GLY A 156 -1.21 -13.31 0.58
N TRP A 157 -0.06 -12.76 0.91
CA TRP A 157 1.20 -13.47 0.89
C TRP A 157 2.12 -12.91 1.96
N THR A 158 3.09 -13.73 2.35
CA THR A 158 4.18 -13.35 3.24
C THR A 158 5.50 -13.70 2.56
N TYR A 159 6.50 -12.81 2.72
CA TYR A 159 7.86 -13.13 2.31
C TYR A 159 8.36 -14.34 3.09
N VAL A 160 9.01 -15.27 2.40
CA VAL A 160 9.90 -16.22 3.06
C VAL A 160 11.22 -15.50 3.20
N THR A 161 11.38 -14.72 4.27
CA THR A 161 12.74 -14.42 4.72
C THR A 161 13.28 -15.74 5.23
N ALA A 162 14.35 -16.26 4.63
CA ALA A 162 15.14 -17.28 5.30
C ALA A 162 15.44 -16.73 6.70
N ILE A 163 14.74 -17.23 7.70
CA ILE A 163 15.24 -17.18 9.06
C ILE A 163 16.48 -18.06 8.93
N GLU A 164 17.64 -17.43 8.83
CA GLU A 164 18.87 -18.07 9.24
C GLU A 164 18.64 -18.45 10.70
N ASP A 165 18.14 -19.66 10.92
CA ASP A 165 18.30 -20.37 12.17
C ASP A 165 19.81 -20.61 12.31
N SER A 166 20.47 -19.70 12.99
CA SER A 166 21.82 -19.85 13.54
C SER A 166 21.78 -19.66 15.04
#